data_AF-A0A6P4A594-F1
#
_entry.id   AF-A0A6P4A594-F1
#
_cell.length_a   1.000
_cell.length_b   1.000
_cell.length_c   1.000
_cell.angle_alpha   90.00
_cell.angle_beta   90.00
_cell.angle_gamma   90.00
#
_symmetry.space_group_name_H-M   'P 1'
#
loop_
_entity.id
_entity.type
_entity.pdbx_description
1 polymer ?
#
loop_
_entity_poly.entity_id
_entity_poly.type
_entity_poly.pdbx_seq_one_letter_code
_entity_poly.pdbx_strand_id
1 'polypeptide(L)'
;MADVFRLPFHSLRFSASLLTSFASSSKSLQPGLPPNNCLDKRVFPVSYYSLSRLAFSPRSHFLSNFKVQAAVTATEQPKWWEKNAPNMIDIHSTQEFLTALSEAGDRLVIVEFYGTWCASCRALFPKLCRTAEEHPEILFLKVNFDENKPMCKSMNVKVLPYFHFYRGADGQLESFSCSLAKFQKIKDAIETHNTARCSIGPPKGVGDLELEP
;
A
#
# COMPACT_ATOMS: atom_id res chain seq x y z
N MET A 1 -30.86 -55.49 19.84
CA MET A 1 -29.79 -54.54 20.20
C MET A 1 -30.09 -53.26 19.46
N ALA A 2 -30.62 -52.27 20.16
CA ALA A 2 -31.06 -51.01 19.60
C ALA A 2 -29.92 -49.99 19.67
N ASP A 3 -29.78 -49.13 18.65
CA ASP A 3 -29.59 -47.71 18.92
C ASP A 3 -30.07 -46.85 17.74
N VAL A 4 -30.65 -45.70 18.10
CA VAL A 4 -31.61 -44.91 17.33
C VAL A 4 -31.05 -43.50 17.09
N PHE A 5 -31.29 -42.96 15.89
CA PHE A 5 -31.07 -41.56 15.52
C PHE A 5 -31.88 -40.57 16.38
N ARG A 6 -31.25 -39.51 16.92
CA ARG A 6 -31.80 -38.12 16.96
C ARG A 6 -30.86 -37.12 17.65
N LEU A 7 -30.55 -36.00 16.98
CA LEU A 7 -30.38 -34.67 17.59
C LEU A 7 -31.78 -34.04 17.75
N PRO A 8 -32.09 -33.14 18.73
CA PRO A 8 -31.75 -31.70 18.62
C PRO A 8 -31.63 -30.85 19.94
N PHE A 9 -31.07 -29.64 19.77
CA PHE A 9 -31.38 -28.32 20.39
C PHE A 9 -31.41 -28.05 21.92
N HIS A 10 -30.52 -27.12 22.32
CA HIS A 10 -30.66 -25.91 23.17
C HIS A 10 -31.30 -25.93 24.57
N SER A 11 -30.50 -25.55 25.59
CA SER A 11 -30.89 -24.67 26.72
C SER A 11 -29.61 -24.21 27.46
N LEU A 12 -29.10 -23.01 27.20
CA LEU A 12 -29.21 -21.82 28.08
C LEU A 12 -29.04 -22.11 29.59
N ARG A 13 -27.86 -21.76 30.13
CA ARG A 13 -27.74 -21.25 31.50
C ARG A 13 -26.95 -19.95 31.52
N PHE A 14 -27.69 -18.91 31.88
CA PHE A 14 -27.22 -17.61 32.33
C PHE A 14 -26.47 -17.73 33.66
N SER A 15 -25.43 -16.92 33.83
CA SER A 15 -25.20 -16.24 35.11
C SER A 15 -24.82 -14.79 34.83
N ALA A 16 -25.78 -13.90 35.07
CA ALA A 16 -25.56 -12.54 35.57
C ALA A 16 -24.89 -12.65 36.97
N SER A 17 -24.20 -11.68 37.55
CA SER A 17 -24.47 -10.25 37.78
C SER A 17 -23.14 -9.65 38.31
N LEU A 18 -22.79 -8.37 38.18
CA LEU A 18 -23.42 -7.23 38.85
C LEU A 18 -22.93 -5.92 38.20
N LEU A 19 -23.90 -5.12 37.79
CA LEU A 19 -23.83 -3.70 37.49
C LEU A 19 -23.96 -2.89 38.80
N THR A 20 -23.22 -1.79 38.90
CA THR A 20 -23.66 -0.55 39.57
C THR A 20 -23.16 0.60 38.67
N SER A 21 -23.97 1.28 37.86
CA SER A 21 -24.89 2.42 38.18
C SER A 21 -24.21 3.46 39.08
N PHE A 22 -24.20 4.77 38.83
CA PHE A 22 -24.95 5.65 37.93
C PHE A 22 -24.31 7.05 38.04
N ALA A 23 -24.86 8.02 37.30
CA ALA A 23 -24.83 9.48 37.52
C ALA A 23 -23.85 10.33 36.70
N SER A 24 -24.42 10.83 35.61
CA SER A 24 -24.13 12.09 34.94
C SER A 24 -24.32 13.28 35.89
N SER A 25 -23.38 14.24 35.92
CA SER A 25 -23.72 15.64 36.17
C SER A 25 -22.62 16.59 35.71
N SER A 26 -23.03 17.57 34.91
CA SER A 26 -22.28 18.71 34.43
C SER A 26 -21.85 19.63 35.58
N LYS A 27 -20.65 20.22 35.47
CA LYS A 27 -20.19 21.55 35.96
C LYS A 27 -18.66 21.52 36.07
N SER A 28 -17.96 22.31 35.26
CA SER A 28 -17.44 23.62 35.66
C SER A 28 -16.25 23.53 36.63
N LEU A 29 -15.03 23.70 36.12
CA LEU A 29 -14.08 24.76 36.53
C LEU A 29 -12.70 24.46 35.92
N GLN A 30 -12.10 25.48 35.31
CA GLN A 30 -10.68 25.52 34.98
C GLN A 30 -9.83 25.71 36.25
N PRO A 31 -8.53 25.41 36.15
CA PRO A 31 -7.54 26.44 36.51
C PRO A 31 -6.36 26.42 35.51
N GLY A 32 -5.68 27.51 35.17
CA GLY A 32 -5.63 28.84 35.73
C GLY A 32 -4.32 29.46 35.25
N LEU A 33 -4.41 30.36 34.28
CA LEU A 33 -3.38 31.36 33.98
C LEU A 33 -3.44 32.46 35.04
N PRO A 34 -2.30 33.06 35.41
CA PRO A 34 -2.27 34.50 35.63
C PRO A 34 -0.94 35.15 35.18
N PRO A 35 -0.79 36.49 35.23
CA PRO A 35 -1.62 37.50 34.57
C PRO A 35 -0.77 38.55 33.81
N ASN A 36 -1.48 39.41 33.08
CA ASN A 36 -0.98 40.54 32.29
C ASN A 36 -0.55 41.78 33.12
N ASN A 37 0.12 42.69 32.38
CA ASN A 37 0.40 44.11 32.62
C ASN A 37 1.68 44.41 33.42
N CYS A 38 2.51 45.39 33.03
CA CYS A 38 2.15 46.76 32.71
C CYS A 38 3.20 47.47 31.83
N LEU A 39 2.73 48.45 31.04
CA LEU A 39 3.54 49.52 30.43
C LEU A 39 4.45 50.18 31.47
N ASP A 40 5.70 50.48 31.10
CA ASP A 40 6.21 51.82 31.35
C ASP A 40 7.26 52.27 30.31
N LYS A 41 7.21 53.57 30.04
CA LYS A 41 7.90 54.33 29.01
C LYS A 41 9.32 54.65 29.45
N ARG A 42 10.29 54.68 28.52
CA ARG A 42 11.42 55.62 28.59
C ARG A 42 12.09 55.91 27.24
N VAL A 43 11.58 56.98 26.63
CA VAL A 43 12.23 58.08 25.91
C VAL A 43 13.78 58.16 25.98
N PHE A 44 14.42 58.13 24.79
CA PHE A 44 15.46 59.01 24.19
C PHE A 44 16.81 59.28 24.94
N PRO A 45 17.97 59.47 24.25
CA PRO A 45 18.10 60.44 23.15
C PRO A 45 18.91 60.06 21.90
N VAL A 46 18.55 60.82 20.88
CA VAL A 46 19.20 61.11 19.62
C VAL A 46 20.66 61.51 19.82
N SER A 47 21.57 60.98 19.00
CA SER A 47 22.81 61.67 18.67
C SER A 47 23.03 61.61 17.15
N TYR A 48 22.91 62.79 16.54
CA TYR A 48 23.31 63.10 15.18
C TYR A 48 24.83 62.96 15.06
N TYR A 49 25.31 62.06 14.19
CA TYR A 49 26.57 62.28 13.50
C TYR A 49 26.42 61.89 12.03
N SER A 50 26.44 62.94 11.22
CA SER A 50 26.75 62.95 9.80
C SER A 50 28.12 62.32 9.54
N LEU A 51 28.25 61.47 8.52
CA LEU A 51 29.39 61.50 7.59
C LEU A 51 29.21 60.50 6.44
N SER A 52 29.32 61.06 5.23
CA SER A 52 29.95 60.48 4.04
C SER A 52 29.21 59.39 3.26
N ARG A 53 28.49 59.85 2.23
CA ARG A 53 28.19 59.08 1.01
C ARG A 53 29.51 58.68 0.34
N LEU A 54 29.83 57.39 0.33
CA LEU A 54 30.77 56.84 -0.63
C LEU A 54 30.00 56.44 -1.89
N ALA A 55 30.32 57.13 -2.99
CA ALA A 55 29.80 56.86 -4.31
C ALA A 55 30.38 55.53 -4.81
N PHE A 56 29.54 54.50 -4.86
CA PHE A 56 29.87 53.27 -5.58
C PHE A 56 29.63 53.50 -7.09
N SER A 57 30.71 53.47 -7.84
CA SER A 57 30.70 53.43 -9.31
C SER A 57 30.17 52.07 -9.77
N PRO A 58 29.13 51.99 -10.63
CA PRO A 58 28.69 50.72 -11.18
C PRO A 58 29.66 50.31 -12.29
N ARG A 59 30.50 49.32 -12.01
CA ARG A 59 31.29 48.63 -13.03
C ARG A 59 30.32 47.79 -13.87
N SER A 60 30.02 48.28 -15.07
CA SER A 60 29.35 47.53 -16.14
C SER A 60 30.11 46.24 -16.41
N HIS A 61 29.66 45.14 -15.80
CA HIS A 61 30.02 43.81 -16.24
C HIS A 61 28.99 43.40 -17.29
N PHE A 62 29.49 43.32 -18.52
CA PHE A 62 28.87 42.74 -19.70
C PHE A 62 28.02 41.52 -19.34
N LEU A 63 26.71 41.72 -19.26
CA LEU A 63 25.75 40.63 -19.17
C LEU A 63 25.75 39.95 -20.54
N SER A 64 26.44 38.81 -20.64
CA SER A 64 26.19 37.89 -21.74
C SER A 64 24.74 37.44 -21.62
N ASN A 65 23.95 37.78 -22.63
CA ASN A 65 22.57 37.31 -22.77
C ASN A 65 22.61 35.80 -23.02
N PHE A 66 22.70 34.99 -21.96
CA PHE A 66 22.53 33.56 -22.07
C PHE A 66 21.03 33.28 -22.16
N LYS A 67 20.54 33.21 -23.39
CA LYS A 67 19.15 32.88 -23.70
C LYS A 67 18.94 31.39 -23.43
N VAL A 68 18.45 31.06 -22.24
CA VAL A 68 18.04 29.68 -21.90
C VAL A 68 16.78 29.35 -22.69
N GLN A 69 16.92 28.56 -23.75
CA GLN A 69 15.77 27.93 -24.39
C GLN A 69 15.45 26.65 -23.64
N ALA A 70 14.42 26.69 -22.80
CA ALA A 70 13.82 25.49 -22.23
C ALA A 70 13.05 24.77 -23.34
N ALA A 71 13.70 23.85 -24.03
CA ALA A 71 13.00 22.83 -24.78
C ALA A 71 12.29 21.94 -23.76
N VAL A 72 10.98 22.13 -23.59
CA VAL A 72 10.11 21.16 -22.93
C VAL A 72 10.03 19.96 -23.87
N THR A 73 11.04 19.10 -23.82
CA THR A 73 10.81 17.70 -24.16
C THR A 73 9.86 17.18 -23.09
N ALA A 74 8.67 16.75 -23.51
CA ALA A 74 7.74 16.06 -22.62
C ALA A 74 8.49 14.87 -22.01
N THR A 75 9.01 15.06 -20.81
CA THR A 75 9.69 14.04 -20.03
C THR A 75 8.56 13.31 -19.34
N GLU A 76 8.05 12.27 -20.02
CA GLU A 76 7.22 11.24 -19.40
C GLU A 76 7.93 10.83 -18.10
N GLN A 77 7.29 11.08 -16.95
CA GLN A 77 7.82 10.66 -15.66
C GLN A 77 7.93 9.12 -15.66
N PRO A 78 9.02 8.54 -15.13
CA PRO A 78 9.18 7.09 -15.16
C PRO A 78 8.04 6.43 -14.40
N LYS A 79 7.42 5.42 -15.00
CA LYS A 79 6.31 4.70 -14.37
C LYS A 79 6.87 3.95 -13.17
N TRP A 80 6.28 4.20 -12.00
CA TRP A 80 6.81 3.66 -10.74
C TRP A 80 6.79 2.13 -10.68
N TRP A 81 5.94 1.50 -11.48
CA TRP A 81 5.73 0.05 -11.55
C TRP A 81 6.67 -0.67 -12.53
N GLU A 82 7.48 0.04 -13.31
CA GLU A 82 8.40 -0.56 -14.29
C GLU A 82 9.70 -1.10 -13.66
N LYS A 83 9.99 -0.76 -12.39
CA LYS A 83 11.17 -1.29 -11.70
C LYS A 83 10.92 -2.73 -11.25
N ASN A 84 11.58 -3.69 -11.89
CA ASN A 84 11.31 -5.12 -11.68
C ASN A 84 12.51 -5.88 -11.11
N ALA A 85 12.23 -6.83 -10.23
CA ALA A 85 13.15 -7.93 -9.89
C ALA A 85 13.02 -9.04 -10.96
N PRO A 86 14.00 -9.95 -11.12
CA PRO A 86 14.00 -10.95 -12.20
C PRO A 86 12.81 -11.93 -12.16
N ASN A 87 12.17 -12.09 -11.01
CA ASN A 87 11.01 -12.93 -10.76
C ASN A 87 9.68 -12.14 -10.70
N MET A 88 9.66 -10.90 -11.19
CA MET A 88 8.45 -10.08 -11.33
C MET A 88 8.04 -9.94 -12.79
N ILE A 89 6.84 -10.39 -13.14
CA ILE A 89 6.29 -10.36 -14.50
C ILE A 89 5.07 -9.43 -14.53
N ASP A 90 5.01 -8.54 -15.51
CA ASP A 90 3.84 -7.72 -15.81
C ASP A 90 2.83 -8.53 -16.63
N ILE A 91 1.57 -8.54 -16.20
CA ILE A 91 0.48 -9.28 -16.86
C ILE A 91 -0.46 -8.29 -17.54
N HIS A 92 -0.63 -8.46 -18.85
CA HIS A 92 -1.45 -7.59 -19.69
C HIS A 92 -2.70 -8.29 -20.27
N SER A 93 -2.84 -9.60 -20.09
CA SER A 93 -4.00 -10.36 -20.56
C SER A 93 -4.36 -11.53 -19.63
N THR A 94 -5.62 -11.99 -19.72
CA THR A 94 -6.09 -13.18 -19.01
C THR A 94 -5.34 -14.44 -19.44
N GLN A 95 -5.02 -14.56 -20.73
CA GLN A 95 -4.29 -15.71 -21.25
C GLN A 95 -2.87 -15.76 -20.70
N GLU A 96 -2.17 -14.62 -20.69
CA GLU A 96 -0.83 -14.52 -20.10
C GLU A 96 -0.83 -14.87 -18.62
N PHE A 97 -1.86 -14.43 -17.89
CA PHE A 97 -2.05 -14.77 -16.49
C PHE A 97 -2.20 -16.29 -16.28
N LEU A 98 -3.06 -16.95 -17.05
CA LEU A 98 -3.29 -18.39 -16.98
C LEU A 98 -2.04 -19.18 -17.37
N THR A 99 -1.34 -18.74 -18.41
CA THR A 99 -0.07 -19.34 -18.85
C THR A 99 0.97 -19.24 -17.73
N ALA A 100 1.16 -18.06 -17.13
CA ALA A 100 2.11 -17.87 -16.05
C ALA A 100 1.80 -18.75 -14.82
N LEU A 101 0.52 -18.92 -14.47
CA LEU A 101 0.11 -19.84 -13.41
C LEU A 101 0.41 -21.31 -13.75
N SER A 102 0.20 -21.71 -15.00
CA SER A 102 0.47 -23.08 -15.45
C SER A 102 1.98 -23.39 -15.50
N GLU A 103 2.80 -22.45 -15.95
CA GLU A 103 4.26 -22.57 -16.06
C GLU A 103 4.95 -22.55 -14.71
N ALA A 104 4.34 -21.90 -13.70
CA ALA A 104 4.87 -21.88 -12.35
C ALA A 104 4.93 -23.27 -11.69
N GLY A 105 4.08 -24.21 -12.12
CA GLY A 105 4.00 -25.55 -11.55
C GLY A 105 3.72 -25.51 -10.04
N ASP A 106 4.63 -26.08 -9.25
CA ASP A 106 4.52 -26.15 -7.78
C ASP A 106 5.10 -24.94 -7.03
N ARG A 107 5.63 -23.95 -7.77
CA ARG A 107 6.16 -22.72 -7.17
C ARG A 107 5.03 -21.89 -6.57
N LEU A 108 5.33 -21.19 -5.48
CA LEU A 108 4.42 -20.20 -4.95
C LEU A 108 4.33 -19.01 -5.92
N VAL A 109 3.12 -18.65 -6.31
CA VAL A 109 2.84 -17.49 -7.16
C VAL A 109 2.10 -16.45 -6.35
N ILE A 110 2.62 -15.22 -6.31
CA ILE A 110 2.02 -14.08 -5.64
C ILE A 110 1.58 -13.10 -6.71
N VAL A 111 0.28 -12.81 -6.75
CA VAL A 111 -0.33 -11.89 -7.71
C VAL A 111 -0.64 -10.58 -7.00
N GLU A 112 0.03 -9.50 -7.40
CA GLU A 112 -0.24 -8.14 -6.97
C GLU A 112 -1.21 -7.47 -7.93
N PHE A 113 -2.39 -7.11 -7.44
CA PHE A 113 -3.30 -6.21 -8.14
C PHE A 113 -3.03 -4.77 -7.73
N TYR A 114 -2.62 -3.95 -8.69
CA TYR A 114 -2.29 -2.54 -8.48
C TYR A 114 -3.04 -1.63 -9.45
N GLY A 115 -3.03 -0.32 -9.16
CA GLY A 115 -3.57 0.70 -10.06
C GLY A 115 -2.56 1.82 -10.23
N THR A 116 -2.49 2.40 -11.42
CA THR A 116 -1.50 3.44 -11.76
C THR A 116 -1.58 4.68 -10.85
N TRP A 117 -2.80 5.00 -10.42
CA TRP A 117 -3.20 6.09 -9.53
C TRP A 117 -3.18 5.72 -8.03
N CYS A 118 -2.87 4.47 -7.69
CA CYS A 118 -2.90 3.98 -6.31
C CYS A 118 -1.63 4.37 -5.53
N ALA A 119 -1.74 5.38 -4.67
CA ALA A 119 -0.63 5.85 -3.83
C ALA A 119 -0.13 4.75 -2.86
N SER A 120 -1.04 3.97 -2.27
CA SER A 120 -0.70 2.86 -1.38
C SER A 120 0.09 1.76 -2.08
N CYS A 121 -0.23 1.48 -3.36
CA CYS A 121 0.47 0.51 -4.19
C CYS A 121 1.90 1.01 -4.49
N ARG A 122 2.03 2.27 -4.91
CA ARG A 122 3.34 2.91 -5.12
C ARG A 122 4.23 2.88 -3.88
N ALA A 123 3.66 3.10 -2.69
CA ALA A 123 4.42 3.06 -1.44
C ALA A 123 4.85 1.64 -1.04
N LEU A 124 4.06 0.63 -1.38
CA LEU A 124 4.32 -0.78 -1.06
C LEU A 124 5.34 -1.42 -2.04
N PHE A 125 5.32 -0.98 -3.30
CA PHE A 125 6.11 -1.54 -4.39
C PHE A 125 7.61 -1.73 -4.09
N PRO A 126 8.36 -0.75 -3.54
CA PRO A 126 9.78 -0.94 -3.25
C PRO A 126 10.06 -2.06 -2.24
N LYS A 127 9.11 -2.33 -1.33
CA LYS A 127 9.23 -3.41 -0.34
C LYS A 127 8.89 -4.76 -0.95
N LEU A 128 7.96 -4.78 -1.90
CA LEU A 128 7.64 -5.97 -2.68
C LEU A 128 8.81 -6.38 -3.58
N CYS A 129 9.46 -5.44 -4.29
CA CYS A 129 10.65 -5.73 -5.10
C CYS A 129 11.77 -6.37 -4.27
N ARG A 130 12.05 -5.84 -3.06
CA ARG A 130 13.04 -6.44 -2.15
C ARG A 130 12.66 -7.85 -1.72
N THR A 131 11.37 -8.09 -1.46
CA THR A 131 10.88 -9.42 -1.09
C THR A 131 11.01 -10.40 -2.27
N ALA A 132 10.81 -9.91 -3.50
CA ALA A 132 11.03 -10.70 -4.70
C ALA A 132 12.51 -11.07 -4.89
N GLU A 133 13.42 -10.12 -4.63
CA GLU A 133 14.88 -10.37 -4.63
C GLU A 133 15.31 -11.36 -3.53
N GLU A 134 14.69 -11.29 -2.34
CA GLU A 134 14.94 -12.20 -1.20
C GLU A 134 14.44 -13.63 -1.47
N HIS A 135 13.42 -13.79 -2.32
CA HIS A 135 12.77 -15.06 -2.62
C HIS A 135 12.74 -15.38 -4.13
N PRO A 136 13.88 -15.74 -4.74
CA PRO A 136 13.96 -16.03 -6.18
C PRO A 136 13.12 -17.25 -6.61
N GLU A 137 12.80 -18.15 -5.68
CA GLU A 137 11.94 -19.31 -5.90
C GLU A 137 10.47 -18.93 -6.12
N ILE A 138 10.03 -17.79 -5.59
CA ILE A 138 8.66 -17.30 -5.70
C ILE A 138 8.48 -16.52 -7.00
N LEU A 139 7.35 -16.72 -7.68
CA LEU A 139 6.97 -15.95 -8.86
C LEU A 139 6.03 -14.81 -8.45
N PHE A 140 6.36 -13.59 -8.85
CA PHE A 140 5.52 -12.40 -8.61
C PHE A 140 4.88 -11.95 -9.92
N LEU A 141 3.55 -11.85 -9.94
CA LEU A 141 2.79 -11.36 -11.09
C LEU A 141 2.17 -10.01 -10.75
N LYS A 142 2.40 -9.02 -11.59
CA LYS A 142 1.86 -7.66 -11.43
C LYS A 142 0.72 -7.48 -12.41
N VAL A 143 -0.49 -7.29 -11.89
CA VAL A 143 -1.69 -7.08 -12.69
C VAL A 143 -2.15 -5.63 -12.51
N ASN A 144 -2.08 -4.86 -13.59
CA ASN A 144 -2.68 -3.53 -13.62
C ASN A 144 -4.21 -3.69 -13.68
N PHE A 145 -4.90 -3.24 -12.64
CA PHE A 145 -6.34 -3.29 -12.52
C PHE A 145 -7.04 -2.51 -13.64
N ASP A 146 -6.46 -1.39 -14.07
CA ASP A 146 -7.09 -0.54 -15.09
C ASP A 146 -7.04 -1.15 -16.49
N GLU A 147 -5.97 -1.88 -16.80
CA GLU A 147 -5.77 -2.59 -18.07
C GLU A 147 -6.56 -3.91 -18.10
N ASN A 148 -6.68 -4.60 -16.95
CA ASN A 148 -7.29 -5.93 -16.85
C ASN A 148 -8.59 -5.94 -16.02
N LYS A 149 -9.43 -4.90 -16.15
CA LYS A 149 -10.69 -4.76 -15.38
C LYS A 149 -11.60 -5.99 -15.38
N PRO A 150 -11.93 -6.64 -16.51
CA PRO A 150 -12.85 -7.79 -16.50
C PRO A 150 -12.27 -8.95 -15.68
N MET A 151 -10.99 -9.27 -15.89
CA MET A 151 -10.28 -10.32 -15.16
C MET A 151 -10.21 -10.04 -13.65
N CYS A 152 -9.91 -8.80 -13.26
CA CYS A 152 -9.86 -8.43 -11.85
C CYS A 152 -11.24 -8.54 -11.18
N LYS A 153 -12.31 -8.20 -11.91
CA LYS A 153 -13.69 -8.30 -11.40
C LYS A 153 -14.13 -9.75 -11.20
N SER A 154 -13.84 -10.64 -12.14
CA SER A 154 -14.16 -12.07 -12.01
C SER A 154 -13.36 -12.72 -10.87
N MET A 155 -12.13 -12.28 -10.63
CA MET A 155 -11.33 -12.63 -9.45
C MET A 155 -11.79 -11.96 -8.14
N ASN A 156 -12.92 -11.25 -8.16
CA ASN A 156 -13.53 -10.59 -7.00
C ASN A 156 -12.60 -9.57 -6.31
N VAL A 157 -11.70 -8.93 -7.08
CA VAL A 157 -10.80 -7.86 -6.61
C VAL A 157 -11.58 -6.54 -6.55
N LYS A 158 -11.85 -6.06 -5.33
CA LYS A 158 -12.69 -4.87 -5.08
C LYS A 158 -11.91 -3.65 -4.60
N VAL A 159 -10.72 -3.85 -4.04
CA VAL A 159 -9.90 -2.80 -3.42
C VAL A 159 -8.45 -2.99 -3.82
N LEU A 160 -7.66 -1.92 -3.86
CA LEU A 160 -6.23 -1.96 -4.20
C LEU A 160 -5.41 -1.37 -3.05
N PRO A 161 -4.21 -1.91 -2.73
CA PRO A 161 -3.60 -3.11 -3.30
C PRO A 161 -4.29 -4.39 -2.82
N TYR A 162 -4.32 -5.41 -3.69
CA TYR A 162 -4.86 -6.73 -3.37
C TYR A 162 -3.88 -7.83 -3.76
N PHE A 163 -3.89 -8.94 -3.01
CA PHE A 163 -2.96 -10.05 -3.20
C PHE A 163 -3.71 -11.36 -3.25
N HIS A 164 -3.41 -12.16 -4.28
CA HIS A 164 -3.76 -13.58 -4.32
C HIS A 164 -2.49 -14.42 -4.27
N PHE A 165 -2.54 -15.52 -3.54
CA PHE A 165 -1.47 -16.51 -3.49
C PHE A 165 -1.97 -17.78 -4.17
N TYR A 166 -1.20 -18.30 -5.10
CA TYR A 166 -1.50 -19.56 -5.79
C TYR A 166 -0.35 -20.54 -5.63
N ARG A 167 -0.67 -21.83 -5.61
CA ARG A 167 0.35 -22.88 -5.65
C ARG A 167 -0.20 -24.15 -6.26
N GLY A 168 0.43 -24.61 -7.34
CA GLY A 168 0.19 -25.93 -7.94
C GLY A 168 -1.28 -26.36 -7.93
N ALA A 169 -1.52 -27.61 -7.52
CA ALA A 169 -2.84 -28.22 -7.51
C ALA A 169 -3.77 -27.69 -6.41
N ASP A 170 -3.24 -26.98 -5.41
CA ASP A 170 -4.04 -26.36 -4.35
C ASP A 170 -4.81 -25.15 -4.89
N GLY A 171 -4.32 -24.54 -5.96
CA GLY A 171 -4.94 -23.37 -6.57
C GLY A 171 -4.77 -22.15 -5.68
N GLN A 172 -5.85 -21.42 -5.42
CA GLN A 172 -5.80 -20.20 -4.61
C GLN A 172 -5.72 -20.51 -3.11
N LEU A 173 -4.63 -20.11 -2.47
CA LEU A 173 -4.35 -20.31 -1.05
C LEU A 173 -4.84 -19.14 -0.20
N GLU A 174 -4.56 -17.90 -0.64
CA GLU A 174 -4.87 -16.69 0.12
C GLU A 174 -5.48 -15.61 -0.77
N SER A 175 -6.28 -14.75 -0.15
CA SER A 175 -6.91 -13.59 -0.78
C SER A 175 -7.02 -12.47 0.25
N PHE A 176 -6.25 -11.39 0.11
CA PHE A 176 -6.35 -10.26 1.03
C PHE A 176 -5.87 -8.94 0.44
N SER A 177 -6.44 -7.85 0.95
CA SER A 177 -5.89 -6.50 0.76
C SER A 177 -4.71 -6.26 1.71
N CYS A 178 -3.69 -5.55 1.25
CA CYS A 178 -2.54 -5.18 2.08
C CYS A 178 -2.15 -3.71 1.88
N SER A 179 -1.58 -3.09 2.90
CA SER A 179 -0.98 -1.75 2.85
C SER A 179 0.42 -1.83 3.43
N LEU A 180 1.25 -0.80 3.21
CA LEU A 180 2.64 -0.79 3.71
C LEU A 180 2.74 -1.05 5.23
N ALA A 181 1.79 -0.54 6.02
CA ALA A 181 1.74 -0.76 7.46
C ALA A 181 1.46 -2.23 7.84
N LYS A 182 0.72 -2.95 6.99
CA LYS A 182 0.35 -4.36 7.20
C LYS A 182 1.19 -5.31 6.35
N PHE A 183 2.35 -4.87 5.85
CA PHE A 183 3.23 -5.68 5.00
C PHE A 183 3.62 -7.02 5.64
N GLN A 184 3.64 -7.09 6.97
CA GLN A 184 3.90 -8.33 7.69
C GLN A 184 2.96 -9.47 7.26
N LYS A 185 1.70 -9.17 6.90
CA LYS A 185 0.76 -10.17 6.37
C LYS A 185 1.27 -10.90 5.13
N ILE A 186 2.02 -10.21 4.26
CA ILE A 186 2.60 -10.82 3.06
C ILE A 186 3.74 -11.76 3.47
N LYS A 187 4.58 -11.35 4.42
CA LYS A 187 5.66 -12.18 4.94
C LYS A 187 5.14 -13.43 5.64
N ASP A 188 4.15 -13.28 6.50
CA ASP A 188 3.53 -14.40 7.23
C ASP A 188 2.88 -15.41 6.24
N ALA A 189 2.24 -14.90 5.18
CA ALA A 189 1.68 -15.75 4.12
C ALA A 189 2.78 -16.48 3.33
N ILE A 190 3.90 -15.81 3.03
CA ILE A 190 5.07 -16.45 2.41
C ILE A 190 5.61 -17.56 3.32
N GLU A 191 5.84 -17.27 4.60
CA GLU A 191 6.37 -18.25 5.55
C GLU A 191 5.46 -19.48 5.70
N THR A 192 4.15 -19.26 5.72
CA THR A 192 3.15 -20.34 5.79
C THR A 192 3.15 -21.20 4.53
N HIS A 193 3.21 -20.57 3.36
CA HIS A 193 2.96 -21.22 2.09
C HIS A 193 4.20 -21.52 1.27
N ASN A 194 5.42 -21.16 1.70
CA ASN A 194 6.69 -21.46 1.02
C ASN A 194 7.31 -22.81 1.45
N THR A 195 6.55 -23.65 2.15
CA THR A 195 7.06 -24.97 2.59
C THR A 195 7.38 -25.89 1.40
N ALA A 196 8.32 -26.83 1.57
CA ALA A 196 8.65 -27.84 0.55
C ALA A 196 7.53 -28.90 0.45
N ARG A 197 6.36 -28.51 -0.05
CA ARG A 197 5.26 -29.42 -0.39
C ARG A 197 5.22 -29.59 -1.90
N CYS A 198 5.10 -30.85 -2.32
CA CYS A 198 4.81 -31.22 -3.70
C CYS A 198 3.29 -31.37 -3.82
N SER A 199 2.69 -30.69 -4.79
CA SER A 199 1.26 -30.85 -5.07
C SER A 199 1.11 -32.08 -5.97
N ILE A 200 0.31 -33.07 -5.56
CA ILE A 200 0.04 -34.24 -6.41
C ILE A 200 -1.13 -33.89 -7.33
N GLY A 201 -0.87 -33.17 -8.42
CA GLY A 201 -1.87 -32.85 -9.44
C GLY A 201 -1.47 -31.70 -10.37
N PRO A 202 -2.19 -31.51 -11.51
CA PRO A 202 -1.97 -30.35 -12.36
C PRO A 202 -2.35 -29.05 -11.64
N PRO A 203 -1.72 -27.91 -11.98
CA PRO A 203 -2.01 -26.65 -11.32
C PRO A 203 -3.45 -26.22 -11.54
N LYS A 204 -4.16 -25.86 -10.46
CA LYS A 204 -5.52 -25.35 -10.55
C LYS A 204 -5.48 -23.86 -10.84
N GLY A 205 -6.03 -23.47 -11.99
CA GLY A 205 -6.23 -22.08 -12.36
C GLY A 205 -7.31 -21.40 -11.50
N VAL A 206 -7.60 -20.15 -11.84
CA VAL A 206 -8.72 -19.40 -11.24
C VAL A 206 -10.01 -19.98 -11.79
N GLY A 207 -10.82 -20.59 -10.93
CA GLY A 207 -12.08 -21.23 -11.30
C GLY A 207 -12.94 -20.31 -12.17
N ASP A 208 -13.41 -20.87 -13.30
CA ASP A 208 -14.34 -20.28 -14.26
C ASP A 208 -14.10 -18.79 -14.60
N LEU A 209 -12.85 -18.46 -14.97
CA LEU A 209 -12.60 -17.27 -15.80
C LEU A 209 -13.21 -17.54 -17.19
N GLU A 210 -14.50 -17.32 -17.33
CA GLU A 210 -15.17 -17.28 -18.63
C GLU A 210 -14.51 -16.18 -19.46
N LEU A 211 -13.67 -16.61 -20.41
CA LEU A 211 -13.09 -15.80 -21.45
C LEU A 211 -14.23 -15.35 -22.36
N GLU A 212 -14.98 -14.33 -21.95
CA GLU A 212 -15.89 -13.67 -22.87
C GLU A 212 -15.06 -13.11 -24.04
N PRO A 213 -15.36 -13.53 -25.28
CA PRO A 213 -14.56 -13.24 -26.46
C PRO A 213 -14.59 -11.77 -26.92
#